data_AF-A0A4P7KST6-F1
#
_entry.id   AF-A0A4P7KST6-F1
#
_cell.length_a   1.000
_cell.length_b   1.000
_cell.length_c   1.000
_cell.angle_alpha   90.00
_cell.angle_beta   90.00
_cell.angle_gamma   90.00
#
_symmetry.space_group_name_H-M   'P 1'
#
loop_
_entity.id
_entity.type
_entity.pdbx_description
1 polymer ?
#
loop_
_entity_poly.entity_id
_entity_poly.type
_entity_poly.pdbx_seq_one_letter_code
_entity_poly.pdbx_strand_id
1 'polypeptide(L)'
;MGSHPPACNRTNDYYEIFYKSKDVSCYIQSIKETDNLLSKIYNELSLTKTKWSMMYFSDHGLSYANRNDIQQLRIMHGSSYRQNYEIPFFITSYDSKEKIYIKEKRSALSFMSLFSEWTGIDDKIIDKKCHIISNDKCENQNNIINFHNKVINYLEFPIEKSI
;
A
#
# COMPACT_ATOMS: atom_id res chain seq x y z
N MET A 1 -8.68 -6.38 9.46
CA MET A 1 -8.77 -6.69 8.02
C MET A 1 -7.47 -6.24 7.37
N GLY A 2 -7.16 -6.71 6.16
CA GLY A 2 -5.79 -6.62 5.61
C GLY A 2 -4.79 -7.34 6.51
N SER A 3 -3.55 -6.85 6.55
CA SER A 3 -2.44 -7.47 7.28
C SER A 3 -2.19 -6.87 8.68
N HIS A 4 -3.20 -6.22 9.26
CA HIS A 4 -3.08 -5.54 10.56
C HIS A 4 -2.68 -6.51 11.69
N PRO A 5 -1.62 -6.20 12.48
CA PRO A 5 -1.17 -7.02 13.61
C PRO A 5 -2.22 -7.25 14.70
N PRO A 6 -2.14 -8.34 15.49
CA PRO A 6 -1.27 -9.50 15.27
C PRO A 6 -1.70 -10.27 14.02
N ALA A 7 -0.74 -10.68 13.20
CA ALA A 7 -1.03 -11.15 11.85
C ALA A 7 -1.77 -12.50 11.84
N CYS A 8 -1.48 -13.39 12.80
CA CYS A 8 -2.13 -14.70 12.88
C CYS A 8 -3.64 -14.65 13.16
N ASN A 9 -4.16 -13.55 13.73
CA ASN A 9 -5.60 -13.36 13.87
C ASN A 9 -6.30 -13.14 12.51
N ARG A 10 -5.54 -12.81 11.45
CA ARG A 10 -6.05 -12.65 10.09
C ARG A 10 -6.11 -13.95 9.32
N THR A 11 -5.35 -14.94 9.76
CA THR A 11 -5.17 -16.21 9.06
C THR A 11 -5.60 -17.41 9.92
N ASN A 12 -6.15 -17.19 11.11
CA ASN A 12 -6.47 -18.23 12.09
C ASN A 12 -5.28 -19.16 12.36
N ASP A 13 -4.12 -18.54 12.62
CA ASP A 13 -2.84 -19.22 12.85
C ASP A 13 -2.30 -20.05 11.66
N TYR A 14 -2.98 -20.04 10.51
CA TYR A 14 -2.54 -20.72 9.31
C TYR A 14 -1.52 -19.89 8.52
N TYR A 15 -0.53 -20.59 7.96
CA TYR A 15 0.37 -20.09 6.93
C TYR A 15 0.84 -21.27 6.09
N GLU A 16 0.96 -21.07 4.78
CA GLU A 16 1.44 -22.11 3.87
C GLU A 16 2.97 -22.22 3.89
N ILE A 17 3.65 -21.09 3.98
CA ILE A 17 5.12 -21.00 3.94
C ILE A 17 5.60 -20.44 5.28
N PHE A 18 6.49 -21.18 5.95
CA PHE A 18 7.19 -20.65 7.11
C PHE A 18 8.28 -19.66 6.68
N TYR A 19 8.32 -18.49 7.31
CA TYR A 19 9.35 -17.50 7.12
C TYR A 19 9.73 -16.84 8.46
N LYS A 20 10.92 -17.19 8.96
CA LYS A 20 11.60 -16.67 10.18
C LYS A 20 10.86 -16.88 11.52
N SER A 21 9.61 -16.47 11.63
CA SER A 21 8.77 -16.68 12.81
C SER A 21 7.32 -16.94 12.41
N LYS A 22 6.54 -17.48 13.34
CA LYS A 22 5.10 -17.72 13.14
C LYS A 22 4.36 -16.44 12.74
N ASP A 23 4.59 -15.34 13.46
CA ASP A 23 3.89 -14.07 13.19
C ASP A 23 4.23 -13.48 11.81
N VAL A 24 5.50 -13.54 11.38
CA VAL A 24 5.88 -13.10 10.03
C VAL A 24 5.33 -14.03 8.95
N SER A 25 5.25 -15.33 9.22
CA SER A 25 4.64 -16.31 8.31
C SER A 25 3.14 -16.02 8.12
N CYS A 26 2.41 -15.77 9.20
CA CYS A 26 1.01 -15.32 9.16
C CYS A 26 0.87 -13.98 8.42
N TYR A 27 1.81 -13.05 8.58
CA TYR A 27 1.80 -11.78 7.86
C TYR A 27 1.89 -12.00 6.34
N ILE A 28 2.83 -12.83 5.88
CA ILE A 28 2.94 -13.20 4.45
C ILE A 28 1.65 -13.87 3.96
N GLN A 29 1.09 -14.80 4.74
CA GLN A 29 -0.19 -15.43 4.41
C GLN A 29 -1.33 -14.41 4.29
N SER A 30 -1.40 -13.42 5.19
CA SER A 30 -2.43 -12.37 5.12
C SER A 30 -2.33 -11.49 3.86
N ILE A 31 -1.11 -11.30 3.33
CA ILE A 31 -0.89 -10.62 2.05
C ILE A 31 -1.45 -11.49 0.91
N LYS A 32 -1.16 -12.80 0.93
CA LYS A 32 -1.73 -13.75 -0.05
C LYS A 32 -3.27 -13.76 -0.01
N GLU A 33 -3.87 -13.74 1.17
CA GLU A 33 -5.34 -13.67 1.27
C GLU A 33 -5.92 -12.35 0.76
N THR A 34 -5.19 -11.24 0.93
CA THR A 34 -5.59 -9.95 0.36
C THR A 34 -5.52 -9.98 -1.17
N ASP A 35 -4.47 -10.56 -1.75
CA ASP A 35 -4.35 -10.79 -3.19
C ASP A 35 -5.48 -11.68 -3.73
N ASN A 36 -5.80 -12.78 -3.03
CA ASN A 36 -6.94 -13.64 -3.36
C ASN A 36 -8.27 -12.89 -3.36
N LEU A 37 -8.50 -12.01 -2.39
CA LEU A 37 -9.71 -11.19 -2.32
C LEU A 37 -9.80 -10.24 -3.52
N LEU A 38 -8.71 -9.53 -3.85
CA LEU A 38 -8.66 -8.62 -4.99
C LEU A 38 -8.87 -9.36 -6.32
N SER A 39 -8.32 -10.57 -6.45
CA SER A 39 -8.55 -11.45 -7.59
C SER A 39 -10.03 -11.86 -7.72
N LYS A 40 -10.69 -12.20 -6.60
CA LYS A 40 -12.14 -12.49 -6.60
C LYS A 40 -12.94 -11.27 -7.03
N ILE A 41 -12.65 -10.08 -6.50
CA ILE A 41 -13.33 -8.83 -6.89
C ILE A 41 -13.16 -8.59 -8.40
N TYR A 42 -11.93 -8.72 -8.91
CA TYR A 42 -11.64 -8.59 -10.34
C TYR A 42 -12.48 -9.57 -11.19
N ASN A 43 -12.54 -10.84 -10.79
CA ASN A 43 -13.27 -11.87 -11.52
C ASN A 43 -14.77 -11.59 -11.53
N GLU A 44 -15.36 -11.26 -10.37
CA GLU A 44 -16.78 -10.91 -10.27
C GLU A 44 -17.13 -9.68 -11.12
N LEU A 45 -16.32 -8.62 -11.06
CA LEU A 45 -16.51 -7.43 -11.90
C LEU A 45 -16.41 -7.76 -13.39
N SER A 46 -15.48 -8.63 -13.79
CA SER A 46 -15.29 -9.06 -15.17
C SER A 46 -16.48 -9.86 -15.72
N LEU A 47 -17.20 -10.60 -14.86
CA LEU A 47 -18.41 -11.33 -15.26
C LEU A 47 -19.61 -10.43 -15.57
N THR A 48 -19.65 -9.22 -15.01
CA THR A 48 -20.78 -8.28 -15.20
C THR A 48 -20.94 -7.78 -16.64
N LYS A 49 -19.90 -7.88 -17.47
CA LYS A 49 -19.81 -7.29 -18.81
C LYS A 49 -20.05 -5.76 -18.82
N THR A 50 -19.77 -5.09 -17.71
CA THR A 50 -19.82 -3.63 -17.57
C THR A 50 -18.41 -3.03 -17.54
N LYS A 51 -18.31 -1.71 -17.75
CA LYS A 51 -17.06 -0.99 -17.54
C LYS A 51 -16.82 -0.82 -16.04
N TRP A 52 -15.65 -1.23 -15.57
CA TRP A 52 -15.25 -1.11 -14.17
C TRP A 52 -13.78 -0.70 -14.05
N SER A 53 -13.44 -0.07 -12.94
CA SER A 53 -12.06 0.13 -12.53
C SER A 53 -11.93 -0.10 -11.02
N MET A 54 -10.75 -0.52 -10.60
CA MET A 54 -10.41 -0.81 -9.21
C MET A 54 -9.10 -0.12 -8.88
N MET A 55 -9.13 0.70 -7.83
CA MET A 55 -7.97 1.31 -7.20
C MET A 55 -7.76 0.65 -5.85
N TYR A 56 -6.55 0.12 -5.59
CA TYR A 56 -6.19 -0.47 -4.31
C TYR A 56 -4.94 0.20 -3.75
N PHE A 57 -5.00 0.58 -2.49
CA PHE A 57 -3.85 1.01 -1.70
C PHE A 57 -4.02 0.60 -0.23
N SER A 58 -2.90 0.39 0.49
CA SER A 58 -2.93 0.20 1.95
C SER A 58 -2.99 1.54 2.67
N ASP A 59 -3.54 1.57 3.88
CA ASP A 59 -3.54 2.76 4.75
C ASP A 59 -2.13 3.14 5.24
N HIS A 60 -1.34 2.15 5.66
CA HIS A 60 0.06 2.32 6.05
C HIS A 60 0.87 1.01 5.91
N GLY A 61 2.20 1.11 6.03
CA GLY A 61 3.11 -0.02 6.15
C GLY A 61 3.28 -0.51 7.59
N LEU A 62 4.18 -1.47 7.81
CA LEU A 62 4.45 -2.06 9.13
C LEU A 62 5.96 -2.16 9.38
N SER A 63 6.36 -2.52 10.60
CA SER A 63 7.75 -2.69 11.02
C SER A 63 7.99 -4.04 11.67
N TYR A 64 9.25 -4.47 11.66
CA TYR A 64 9.70 -5.58 12.50
C TYR A 64 9.96 -5.13 13.94
N ALA A 65 9.59 -5.99 14.88
CA ALA A 65 9.96 -5.87 16.29
C ALA A 65 10.81 -7.06 16.73
N ASN A 66 11.57 -6.88 17.82
CA ASN A 66 12.42 -7.92 18.41
C ASN A 66 13.43 -8.51 17.41
N ARG A 67 13.99 -7.66 16.56
CA ARG A 67 14.86 -8.06 15.44
C ARG A 67 16.10 -8.87 15.85
N ASN A 68 16.51 -8.75 17.11
CA ASN A 68 17.69 -9.44 17.66
C ASN A 68 17.37 -10.86 18.14
N ASP A 69 16.10 -11.27 18.16
CA ASP A 69 15.66 -12.61 18.53
C ASP A 69 14.66 -13.12 17.49
N ILE A 70 15.12 -14.04 16.63
CA ILE A 70 14.32 -14.64 15.55
C ILE A 70 13.07 -15.35 16.11
N GLN A 71 13.14 -15.93 17.30
CA GLN A 71 11.99 -16.62 17.91
C GLN A 71 10.90 -15.62 18.34
N GLN A 72 11.27 -14.39 18.66
CA GLN A 72 10.36 -13.31 19.06
C GLN A 72 10.07 -12.29 17.95
N LEU A 73 10.64 -12.49 16.77
CA LEU A 73 10.46 -11.61 15.62
C LEU A 73 8.97 -11.52 15.28
N ARG A 74 8.44 -10.30 15.22
CA ARG A 74 7.03 -10.04 14.94
C ARG A 74 6.83 -8.78 14.13
N ILE A 75 5.65 -8.64 13.54
CA ILE A 75 5.22 -7.46 12.81
C ILE A 75 4.41 -6.54 13.75
N MET A 76 4.67 -5.25 13.70
CA MET A 76 3.95 -4.23 14.46
C MET A 76 3.77 -2.94 13.68
N HIS A 77 2.92 -2.06 14.21
CA HIS A 77 2.91 -0.66 13.77
C HIS A 77 4.25 -0.01 14.06
N GLY A 78 4.74 0.77 13.12
CA GLY A 78 5.98 1.53 13.25
C GLY A 78 5.89 2.81 12.44
N SER A 79 6.74 3.78 12.77
CA SER A 79 6.76 5.10 12.14
C SER A 79 8.16 5.60 11.82
N SER A 80 9.17 4.80 12.14
CA SER A 80 10.58 5.23 12.23
C SER A 80 11.37 4.98 10.95
N TYR A 81 10.79 4.26 9.99
CA TYR A 81 11.45 3.88 8.76
C TYR A 81 10.60 4.24 7.55
N ARG A 82 11.26 4.40 6.40
CA ARG A 82 10.60 4.65 5.11
C ARG A 82 9.53 3.60 4.78
N GLN A 83 9.81 2.33 5.07
CA GLN A 83 8.90 1.20 4.81
C GLN A 83 7.56 1.30 5.55
N ASN A 84 7.46 2.12 6.60
CA ASN A 84 6.19 2.39 7.27
C ASN A 84 5.23 3.23 6.42
N TYR A 85 5.74 3.95 5.43
CA TYR A 85 5.00 4.82 4.54
C TYR A 85 5.01 4.32 3.08
N GLU A 86 5.73 3.23 2.79
CA GLU A 86 5.73 2.56 1.50
C GLU A 86 4.65 1.50 1.47
N ILE A 87 3.60 1.75 0.70
CA ILE A 87 2.42 0.89 0.61
C ILE A 87 2.28 0.31 -0.79
N PRO A 88 1.62 -0.85 -0.95
CA PRO A 88 1.15 -1.27 -2.26
C PRO A 88 0.14 -0.25 -2.78
N PHE A 89 0.26 0.10 -4.06
CA PHE A 89 -0.70 0.93 -4.78
C PHE A 89 -0.77 0.49 -6.23
N PHE A 90 -1.98 0.22 -6.74
CA PHE A 90 -2.22 -0.01 -8.16
C PHE A 90 -3.64 0.36 -8.57
N ILE A 91 -3.80 0.55 -9.88
CA ILE A 91 -5.09 0.74 -10.54
C ILE A 91 -5.20 -0.31 -11.65
N THR A 92 -6.36 -0.92 -11.81
CA THR A 92 -6.69 -1.82 -12.92
C THR A 92 -8.14 -1.59 -13.38
N SER A 93 -8.47 -2.04 -14.58
CA SER A 93 -9.77 -1.80 -15.23
C SER A 93 -10.13 -2.94 -16.17
N TYR A 94 -11.39 -2.95 -16.60
CA TYR A 94 -11.94 -3.90 -17.57
C TYR A 94 -11.17 -3.97 -18.90
N ASP A 95 -10.43 -2.93 -19.26
CA ASP A 95 -9.66 -2.79 -20.49
C ASP A 95 -8.14 -2.72 -20.28
N SER A 96 -7.66 -3.01 -19.06
CA SER A 96 -6.23 -3.07 -18.75
C SER A 96 -5.57 -4.25 -19.49
N LYS A 97 -4.71 -3.94 -20.47
CA LYS A 97 -4.03 -4.96 -21.31
C LYS A 97 -2.55 -5.17 -20.96
N GLU A 98 -1.93 -4.18 -20.33
CA GLU A 98 -0.52 -4.17 -20.03
C GLU A 98 -0.25 -3.61 -18.63
N LYS A 99 0.91 -3.98 -18.08
CA LYS A 99 1.34 -3.47 -16.77
C LYS A 99 2.26 -2.28 -16.96
N ILE A 100 1.80 -1.10 -16.55
CA ILE A 100 2.58 0.13 -16.57
C ILE A 100 3.18 0.37 -15.19
N TYR A 101 4.48 0.69 -15.14
CA TYR A 101 5.16 1.04 -13.90
C TYR A 101 5.37 2.55 -13.80
N ILE A 102 4.76 3.16 -12.79
CA ILE A 102 5.07 4.52 -12.35
C ILE A 102 6.14 4.42 -11.27
N LYS A 103 7.33 4.97 -11.55
CA LYS A 103 8.50 4.93 -10.66
C LYS A 103 8.62 6.20 -9.81
N GLU A 104 7.98 7.29 -10.24
CA GLU A 104 7.91 8.49 -9.42
C GLU A 104 7.07 8.25 -8.17
N LYS A 105 7.50 8.86 -7.06
CA LYS A 105 6.80 8.73 -5.77
C LYS A 105 5.49 9.50 -5.82
N ARG A 106 4.50 9.01 -5.09
CA ARG A 106 3.23 9.69 -4.84
C ARG A 106 2.96 9.72 -3.35
N SER A 107 2.48 10.87 -2.89
CA SER A 107 2.02 11.04 -1.51
C SER A 107 0.52 10.94 -1.44
N ALA A 108 0.00 10.29 -0.40
CA ALA A 108 -1.43 10.29 -0.08
C ALA A 108 -2.00 11.71 0.15
N LEU A 109 -1.14 12.71 0.42
CA LEU A 109 -1.53 14.12 0.47
C LEU A 109 -2.11 14.63 -0.86
N SER A 110 -1.78 13.98 -1.98
CA SER A 110 -2.31 14.28 -3.31
C SER A 110 -3.50 13.41 -3.69
N PHE A 111 -4.14 12.72 -2.74
CA PHE A 111 -5.21 11.76 -3.03
C PHE A 111 -6.41 12.42 -3.74
N MET A 112 -6.77 13.66 -3.41
CA MET A 112 -7.86 14.36 -4.12
C MET A 112 -7.53 14.61 -5.59
N SER A 113 -6.29 15.01 -5.91
CA SER A 113 -5.82 15.15 -7.28
C SER A 113 -5.80 13.81 -8.02
N LEU A 114 -5.30 12.74 -7.35
CA LEU A 114 -5.32 11.38 -7.88
C LEU A 114 -6.75 10.92 -8.21
N PHE A 115 -7.67 11.10 -7.27
CA PHE A 115 -9.05 10.64 -7.39
C PHE A 115 -9.78 11.40 -8.52
N SER A 116 -9.58 12.72 -8.60
CA SER A 116 -10.10 13.56 -9.69
C SER A 116 -9.56 13.10 -11.04
N GLU A 117 -8.26 12.89 -11.17
CA GLU A 117 -7.64 12.40 -12.41
C GLU A 117 -8.14 11.01 -12.81
N TRP A 118 -8.23 10.09 -11.85
CA TRP A 118 -8.71 8.72 -12.08
C TRP A 118 -10.18 8.68 -12.54
N THR A 119 -11.03 9.52 -11.95
CA THR A 119 -12.48 9.51 -12.22
C THR A 119 -12.90 10.49 -13.32
N GLY A 120 -12.01 11.38 -13.75
CA GLY A 120 -12.32 12.47 -14.69
C GLY A 120 -13.15 13.60 -14.07
N ILE A 121 -13.25 13.68 -12.74
CA ILE A 121 -13.94 14.78 -12.06
C ILE A 121 -13.15 16.07 -12.23
N ASP A 122 -13.81 17.13 -12.66
CA ASP A 122 -13.26 18.47 -12.74
C ASP A 122 -13.87 19.36 -11.64
N ASP A 123 -13.04 19.84 -10.71
CA ASP A 123 -13.40 20.90 -9.77
C ASP A 123 -12.27 21.94 -9.70
N LYS A 124 -12.63 23.22 -9.50
CA LYS A 124 -11.68 24.34 -9.40
C LYS A 124 -10.89 24.35 -8.10
N ILE A 125 -11.38 23.69 -7.05
CA ILE A 125 -10.74 23.62 -5.73
C ILE A 125 -9.65 22.54 -5.70
N ILE A 126 -9.71 21.55 -6.60
CA ILE A 126 -8.73 20.47 -6.68
C ILE A 126 -7.51 20.95 -7.46
N ASP A 127 -6.32 20.77 -6.89
CA ASP A 127 -5.06 21.06 -7.58
C ASP A 127 -4.82 20.06 -8.73
N LYS A 128 -4.56 20.59 -9.92
CA LYS A 128 -4.32 19.83 -11.15
C LYS A 128 -2.97 20.14 -11.79
N LYS A 129 -2.05 20.77 -11.05
CA LYS A 129 -0.72 21.14 -11.58
C LYS A 129 0.17 19.95 -11.89
N CYS A 130 -0.10 18.78 -11.30
CA CYS A 130 0.65 17.56 -11.56
C CYS A 130 -0.26 16.44 -12.04
N HIS A 131 0.23 15.66 -13.01
CA HIS A 131 -0.37 14.39 -13.39
C HIS A 131 0.08 13.30 -12.40
N ILE A 132 -0.85 12.86 -11.57
CA ILE A 132 -0.59 11.88 -10.52
C ILE A 132 -0.44 10.48 -11.13
N ILE A 133 -1.17 10.13 -12.18
CA ILE A 133 -1.09 8.82 -12.86
C ILE A 133 -0.09 8.91 -14.03
N SER A 134 1.11 9.39 -13.76
CA SER A 134 2.20 9.52 -14.74
C SER A 134 3.57 9.36 -14.07
N ASN A 135 4.66 9.44 -14.86
CA ASN A 135 6.03 9.53 -14.32
C ASN A 135 6.50 10.98 -14.16
N ASP A 136 5.58 11.94 -14.04
CA ASP A 136 5.95 13.33 -13.77
C ASP A 136 6.39 13.50 -12.33
N LYS A 137 7.38 14.37 -12.13
CA LYS A 137 7.86 14.74 -10.81
C LYS A 137 6.94 15.81 -10.24
N CYS A 138 6.19 15.48 -9.19
CA CYS A 138 5.28 16.41 -8.54
C CYS A 138 5.98 17.17 -7.40
N GLU A 139 5.53 18.39 -7.15
CA GLU A 139 5.88 19.10 -5.90
C GLU A 139 5.40 18.29 -4.69
N ASN A 140 6.16 18.35 -3.59
CA ASN A 140 5.80 17.70 -2.32
C ASN A 140 5.58 16.17 -2.40
N GLN A 141 6.02 15.49 -3.47
CA GLN A 141 5.84 14.04 -3.63
C GLN A 141 6.54 13.18 -2.57
N ASN A 142 7.45 13.77 -1.78
CA ASN A 142 8.09 13.13 -0.63
C ASN A 142 7.48 13.56 0.71
N ASN A 143 6.47 14.42 0.76
CA ASN A 143 5.88 14.83 2.03
C ASN A 143 4.88 13.78 2.50
N ILE A 144 4.96 13.41 3.78
CA ILE A 144 4.02 12.50 4.44
C ILE A 144 3.51 13.12 5.72
N ILE A 145 2.38 12.62 6.24
CA ILE A 145 1.91 12.94 7.60
C ILE A 145 2.44 11.84 8.52
N ASN A 146 3.25 12.21 9.51
CA ASN A 146 3.72 11.25 10.50
C ASN A 146 2.66 10.97 11.57
N PHE A 147 2.95 10.01 12.45
CA PHE A 147 2.04 9.61 13.54
C PHE A 147 1.82 10.69 14.62
N HIS A 148 2.45 11.87 14.48
CA HIS A 148 2.22 13.06 15.30
C HIS A 148 1.46 14.16 14.53
N ASN A 149 0.83 13.82 13.40
CA ASN A 149 0.11 14.73 12.52
C ASN A 149 0.96 15.88 11.96
N LYS A 150 2.27 15.68 11.82
CA LYS A 150 3.18 16.66 11.21
C LYS A 150 3.51 16.26 9.78
N VAL A 151 3.46 17.24 8.89
CA VAL A 151 4.01 17.11 7.54
C VAL A 151 5.52 17.11 7.63
N ILE A 152 6.14 16.04 7.16
CA ILE A 152 7.60 15.88 7.15
C ILE A 152 8.05 15.26 5.83
N ASN A 153 9.33 15.42 5.51
CA ASN A 153 9.90 14.81 4.32
C ASN A 153 10.23 13.34 4.61
N TYR A 154 9.58 12.42 3.89
CA TYR A 154 9.80 10.98 3.99
C TYR A 154 11.28 10.58 3.80
N LEU A 155 12.08 11.36 3.07
CA LEU A 155 13.50 11.09 2.87
C LEU A 155 14.33 11.26 4.16
N GLU A 156 13.82 11.95 5.18
CA GLU A 156 14.48 12.10 6.49
C GLU A 156 14.51 10.78 7.28
N PHE A 157 13.62 9.83 6.96
CA PHE A 157 13.63 8.53 7.62
C PHE A 157 14.73 7.62 7.07
N PRO A 158 15.35 6.81 7.94
CA PRO A 158 16.22 5.73 7.49
C PRO A 158 15.44 4.65 6.73
N ILE A 159 16.16 3.94 5.85
CA ILE A 159 15.68 2.69 5.26
C ILE A 159 15.85 1.59 6.32
N GLU A 160 14.78 0.86 6.61
CA GLU A 160 14.85 -0.33 7.46
C GLU A 160 15.77 -1.36 6.80
N LYS A 161 16.90 -1.68 7.44
CA LYS A 161 17.81 -2.73 6.95
C LYS A 161 17.08 -4.07 6.96
N SER A 162 17.30 -4.90 5.95
CA SER A 162 16.84 -6.30 5.98
C SER A 162 17.40 -7.02 7.21
N ILE A 163 16.56 -7.90 7.77
CA ILE A 163 16.93 -8.85 8.83
C ILE A 163 17.54 -10.08 8.18
#